data_AF-A0A967IDG8-F1
#
_entry.id   AF-A0A967IDG8-F1
#
_cell.length_a   1.000
_cell.length_b   1.000
_cell.length_c   1.000
_cell.angle_alpha   90.00
_cell.angle_beta   90.00
_cell.angle_gamma   90.00
#
_symmetry.space_group_name_H-M   'P 1'
#
loop_
_entity.id
_entity.type
_entity.pdbx_description
1 polymer ?
#
loop_
_entity_poly.entity_id
_entity_poly.type
_entity_poly.pdbx_seq_one_letter_code
_entity_poly.pdbx_strand_id
1 'polypeptide(L)'
;DAVCQLMVAETDGLIDYGVAEPQARQFSALTAMRDFIPVVKLVEQTGKDMFSVFSTYRDVREYLGYDSLLDLLENVQMRSRWDKMAQRSMRKQFMEILFRLVRAVCDEADCNSNTFFSRHRDQIRKWQTQCQEIQASPPVNLHPFTVLAELIESLTN
;
A
#
# COMPACT_ATOMS: atom_id res chain seq x y z
N ASP A 1 -7.19 18.51 0.38
CA ASP A 1 -6.73 17.83 1.59
C ASP A 1 -7.39 16.45 1.64
N ALA A 2 -6.78 15.47 0.96
CA ALA A 2 -7.46 14.21 0.60
C ALA A 2 -7.72 13.26 1.78
N VAL A 3 -6.98 13.40 2.89
CA VAL A 3 -7.23 12.65 4.14
C VAL A 3 -8.54 13.08 4.78
N CYS A 4 -8.77 14.40 4.85
CA CYS A 4 -10.04 14.95 5.30
C CYS A 4 -11.19 14.48 4.40
N GLN A 5 -10.97 14.36 3.09
CA GLN A 5 -12.00 13.88 2.15
C GLN A 5 -12.30 12.38 2.32
N LEU A 6 -11.29 11.54 2.55
CA LEU A 6 -11.46 10.11 2.84
C LEU A 6 -12.16 9.87 4.17
N MET A 7 -11.76 10.61 5.21
CA MET A 7 -12.41 10.55 6.52
C MET A 7 -13.87 10.98 6.44
N VAL A 8 -14.19 12.00 5.64
CA VAL A 8 -15.58 12.43 5.41
C VAL A 8 -16.37 11.34 4.69
N ALA A 9 -15.85 10.79 3.58
CA ALA A 9 -16.54 9.73 2.84
C ALA A 9 -16.78 8.47 3.67
N GLU A 10 -15.83 8.08 4.52
CA GLU A 10 -15.97 6.92 5.40
C GLU A 10 -16.90 7.20 6.59
N THR A 11 -16.92 8.44 7.10
CA THR A 11 -17.90 8.88 8.11
C THR A 11 -19.31 8.83 7.55
N ASP A 12 -19.52 9.34 6.33
CA ASP A 12 -20.81 9.34 5.65
C ASP A 12 -21.33 7.91 5.42
N GLY A 13 -20.45 7.01 4.95
CA GLY A 13 -20.80 5.59 4.79
C GLY A 13 -21.22 4.94 6.11
N LEU A 14 -20.54 5.22 7.22
CA LEU A 14 -20.90 4.68 8.54
C LEU A 14 -22.24 5.23 9.04
N ILE A 15 -22.54 6.50 8.75
CA ILE A 15 -23.85 7.12 9.05
C ILE A 15 -24.96 6.42 8.26
N ASP A 16 -24.73 6.10 6.98
CA ASP A 16 -25.69 5.36 6.15
C ASP A 16 -25.99 3.96 6.68
N TYR A 17 -25.03 3.33 7.37
CA TYR A 17 -25.23 2.06 8.10
C TYR A 17 -25.88 2.21 9.48
N GLY A 18 -26.29 3.43 9.87
CA GLY A 18 -26.98 3.72 11.12
C GLY A 18 -26.06 3.96 12.32
N VAL A 19 -24.76 4.16 12.10
CA VAL A 19 -23.84 4.57 13.17
C VAL A 19 -24.06 6.05 13.46
N ALA A 20 -24.27 6.40 14.74
CA ALA A 20 -24.41 7.80 15.12
C ALA A 20 -23.12 8.59 14.80
N GLU A 21 -23.29 9.81 14.27
CA GLU A 21 -22.21 10.63 13.72
C GLU A 21 -20.97 10.77 14.64
N PRO A 22 -21.10 10.95 15.98
CA PRO A 22 -19.93 11.02 16.86
C PRO A 22 -19.10 9.74 16.85
N GLN A 23 -19.75 8.57 16.83
CA GLN A 23 -19.07 7.27 16.73
C GLN A 23 -18.52 7.04 15.32
N ALA A 24 -19.25 7.45 14.28
CA ALA A 24 -18.79 7.34 12.89
C ALA A 24 -17.48 8.11 12.65
N ARG A 25 -17.36 9.34 13.20
CA ARG A 25 -16.12 10.13 13.16
C ARG A 25 -14.96 9.49 13.93
N GLN A 26 -15.25 8.85 15.07
CA GLN A 26 -14.22 8.14 15.84
C GLN A 26 -13.73 6.89 15.11
N PHE A 27 -14.64 6.15 14.47
CA PHE A 27 -14.29 4.96 13.70
C PHE A 27 -13.57 5.29 12.39
N SER A 28 -13.95 6.35 11.68
CA SER A 28 -13.21 6.80 10.49
C SER A 28 -11.78 7.23 10.84
N ALA A 29 -11.58 7.82 12.02
CA ALA A 29 -10.24 8.09 12.54
C ALA A 29 -9.41 6.82 12.80
N LEU A 30 -10.02 5.70 13.22
CA LEU A 30 -9.31 4.41 13.36
C LEU A 30 -8.80 3.90 12.01
N THR A 31 -9.62 4.00 10.95
CA THR A 31 -9.18 3.63 9.60
C THR A 31 -8.03 4.50 9.13
N ALA A 32 -8.11 5.82 9.37
CA ALA A 32 -7.01 6.75 9.07
C ALA A 32 -5.73 6.46 9.87
N MET A 33 -5.85 5.81 11.04
CA MET A 33 -4.71 5.39 11.87
C MET A 33 -4.08 4.06 11.46
N ARG A 34 -4.64 3.33 10.49
CA ARG A 34 -4.10 2.03 10.03
C ARG A 34 -2.62 2.13 9.63
N ASP A 35 -2.25 3.24 9.01
CA ASP A 35 -0.88 3.48 8.53
C ASP A 35 -0.06 4.37 9.50
N PHE A 36 -0.63 4.72 10.66
CA PHE A 36 0.04 5.62 11.61
C PHE A 36 1.38 5.07 12.09
N ILE A 37 1.40 3.81 12.52
CA ILE A 37 2.62 3.16 13.02
C ILE A 37 3.73 3.11 11.96
N PRO A 38 3.51 2.62 10.72
CA PRO A 38 4.56 2.62 9.71
C PRO A 38 4.99 4.06 9.33
N VAL A 39 4.07 5.02 9.23
CA VAL A 39 4.42 6.41 8.88
C VAL A 39 5.27 7.07 9.96
N VAL A 40 4.91 6.94 11.24
CA VAL A 40 5.72 7.48 12.36
C VAL A 40 7.13 6.89 12.35
N LYS A 41 7.25 5.59 12.12
CA LYS A 41 8.55 4.93 12.01
C LYS A 41 9.36 5.45 10.81
N LEU A 42 8.71 5.76 9.68
CA LEU A 42 9.38 6.37 8.53
C LEU A 42 9.86 7.79 8.83
N VAL A 43 9.07 8.59 9.55
CA VAL A 43 9.48 9.92 10.03
C VAL A 43 10.74 9.82 10.89
N GLU A 44 10.75 8.91 11.87
CA GLU A 44 11.92 8.67 12.72
C GLU A 44 13.16 8.23 11.91
N GLN A 45 12.98 7.39 10.90
CA GLN A 45 14.08 6.83 10.12
C GLN A 45 14.64 7.76 9.05
N THR A 46 13.81 8.62 8.48
CA THR A 46 14.19 9.53 7.38
C THR A 46 14.53 10.94 7.90
N GLY A 47 14.09 11.30 9.11
CA GLY A 47 14.25 12.65 9.67
C GLY A 47 13.42 13.72 8.95
N LYS A 48 12.50 13.32 8.07
CA LYS A 48 11.62 14.20 7.29
C LYS A 48 10.36 14.53 8.10
N ASP A 49 9.65 15.60 7.73
CA ASP A 49 8.43 15.97 8.43
C ASP A 49 7.28 14.99 8.16
N MET A 50 6.36 14.89 9.12
CA MET A 50 5.23 13.96 9.08
C MET A 50 4.36 14.12 7.84
N PHE A 51 4.11 15.37 7.41
CA PHE A 51 3.22 15.62 6.28
C PHE A 51 3.84 15.14 4.97
N SER A 52 5.13 15.43 4.75
CA SER A 52 5.85 14.94 3.58
C SER A 52 5.88 13.42 3.55
N VAL A 53 6.30 12.75 4.63
CA VAL A 53 6.37 11.28 4.69
C VAL A 53 5.01 10.63 4.49
N PHE A 54 3.97 11.15 5.15
CA PHE A 54 2.61 10.64 4.99
C PHE A 54 2.10 10.80 3.56
N SER A 55 2.33 11.96 2.95
CA SER A 55 1.93 12.22 1.55
C SER A 55 2.64 11.27 0.60
N THR A 56 3.96 11.09 0.76
CA THR A 56 4.74 10.13 -0.03
C THR A 56 4.25 8.70 0.18
N TYR A 57 3.96 8.30 1.42
CA TYR A 57 3.45 6.97 1.73
C TYR A 57 2.16 6.69 0.96
N ARG A 58 1.21 7.64 1.00
CA ARG A 58 -0.05 7.53 0.26
C ARG A 58 0.19 7.51 -1.25
N ASP A 59 0.99 8.43 -1.76
CA ASP A 59 1.22 8.56 -3.19
C ASP A 59 1.90 7.30 -3.76
N VAL A 60 2.85 6.71 -3.03
CA VAL A 60 3.48 5.42 -3.42
C VAL A 60 2.46 4.29 -3.37
N ARG A 61 1.65 4.19 -2.32
CA ARG A 61 0.61 3.16 -2.17
C ARG A 61 -0.41 3.22 -3.31
N GLU A 62 -0.89 4.42 -3.64
CA GLU A 62 -1.84 4.67 -4.72
C GLU A 62 -1.20 4.36 -6.08
N TYR A 63 0.00 4.88 -6.33
CA TYR A 63 0.71 4.69 -7.60
C TYR A 63 0.98 3.22 -7.92
N LEU A 64 1.24 2.40 -6.89
CA LEU A 64 1.44 0.96 -7.04
C LEU A 64 0.14 0.15 -7.15
N GLY A 65 -1.03 0.74 -6.89
CA GLY A 65 -2.29 0.00 -6.77
C GLY A 65 -2.26 -1.01 -5.62
N TYR A 66 -1.57 -0.66 -4.52
CA TYR A 66 -1.24 -1.57 -3.43
C TYR A 66 -2.46 -2.26 -2.80
N ASP A 67 -3.54 -1.52 -2.58
CA ASP A 67 -4.76 -2.07 -1.99
C ASP A 67 -5.44 -3.08 -2.90
N SER A 68 -5.61 -2.75 -4.17
CA SER A 68 -6.16 -3.69 -5.15
C SER A 68 -5.30 -4.95 -5.30
N LEU A 69 -3.98 -4.82 -5.18
CA LEU A 69 -3.08 -5.98 -5.18
C LEU A 69 -3.27 -6.86 -3.94
N LEU A 70 -3.39 -6.26 -2.75
CA LEU A 70 -3.65 -7.01 -1.52
C LEU A 70 -5.01 -7.70 -1.56
N ASP A 71 -6.04 -7.06 -2.12
CA ASP A 71 -7.36 -7.67 -2.30
C ASP A 71 -7.27 -8.89 -3.23
N LEU A 72 -6.53 -8.79 -4.33
CA LEU A 72 -6.29 -9.93 -5.23
C LEU A 72 -5.54 -11.07 -4.52
N LEU A 73 -4.53 -10.74 -3.71
CA LEU A 73 -3.79 -11.72 -2.92
C LEU A 73 -4.71 -12.43 -1.92
N GLU A 74 -5.61 -11.71 -1.25
CA GLU A 74 -6.54 -12.27 -0.27
C GLU A 74 -7.61 -13.17 -0.91
N ASN A 75 -8.00 -12.87 -2.14
CA ASN A 75 -9.01 -13.62 -2.89
C ASN A 75 -8.50 -14.93 -3.53
N VAL A 76 -7.19 -15.21 -3.50
CA VAL A 76 -6.66 -16.49 -3.98
C VAL A 76 -7.19 -17.63 -3.10
N GLN A 77 -7.83 -18.63 -3.71
CA GLN A 77 -8.42 -19.75 -2.97
C GLN A 77 -7.35 -20.66 -2.33
N MET A 78 -7.05 -20.45 -1.05
CA MET A 78 -6.09 -21.26 -0.29
C MET A 78 -6.78 -22.45 0.39
N ARG A 79 -6.46 -23.67 -0.06
CA ARG A 79 -7.07 -24.91 0.43
C ARG A 79 -6.36 -25.48 1.66
N SER A 80 -5.04 -25.33 1.74
CA SER A 80 -4.23 -25.83 2.85
C SER A 80 -3.94 -24.78 3.92
N ARG A 81 -3.65 -25.25 5.15
CA ARG A 81 -3.11 -24.40 6.23
C ARG A 81 -1.76 -23.76 5.83
N TRP A 82 -0.94 -24.49 5.08
CA TRP A 82 0.35 -24.01 4.58
C TRP A 82 0.18 -22.89 3.56
N ASP A 83 -0.80 -23.03 2.66
CA ASP A 83 -1.13 -22.00 1.67
C ASP A 83 -1.59 -20.70 2.35
N LYS A 84 -2.44 -20.80 3.38
CA LYS A 84 -2.86 -19.64 4.18
C LYS A 84 -1.68 -18.97 4.90
N MET A 85 -0.70 -19.76 5.36
CA MET A 85 0.50 -19.21 5.99
C MET A 85 1.40 -18.51 4.96
N ALA A 86 1.54 -19.07 3.77
CA ALA A 86 2.27 -18.46 2.65
C ALA A 86 1.61 -17.14 2.21
N GLN A 87 0.29 -17.09 2.08
CA GLN A 87 -0.47 -15.87 1.77
C GLN A 87 -0.23 -14.77 2.82
N ARG A 88 -0.28 -15.12 4.12
CA ARG A 88 0.04 -14.16 5.21
C ARG A 88 1.48 -13.66 5.14
N SER A 89 2.42 -14.56 4.84
CA SER A 89 3.83 -14.19 4.67
C SER A 89 4.01 -13.24 3.49
N MET A 90 3.33 -13.50 2.37
CA MET A 90 3.33 -12.67 1.17
C MET A 90 2.77 -11.27 1.47
N ARG A 91 1.65 -11.19 2.18
CA ARG A 91 1.06 -9.91 2.61
C ARG A 91 2.04 -9.11 3.46
N LYS A 92 2.73 -9.76 4.40
CA LYS A 92 3.76 -9.12 5.23
C LYS A 92 4.93 -8.62 4.38
N GLN A 93 5.39 -9.42 3.42
CA GLN A 93 6.46 -9.04 2.49
C GLN A 93 6.09 -7.78 1.70
N PHE A 94 4.86 -7.69 1.17
CA PHE A 94 4.41 -6.48 0.48
C PHE A 94 4.37 -5.23 1.39
N MET A 95 3.96 -5.36 2.65
CA MET A 95 4.04 -4.24 3.60
C MET A 95 5.48 -3.79 3.84
N GLU A 96 6.41 -4.73 4.00
CA GLU A 96 7.83 -4.41 4.20
C GLU A 96 8.45 -3.76 2.97
N ILE A 97 8.09 -4.22 1.77
CA ILE A 97 8.50 -3.63 0.49
C ILE A 97 7.97 -2.20 0.38
N LEU A 98 6.67 -1.96 0.65
CA LEU A 98 6.08 -0.62 0.63
C LEU A 98 6.82 0.32 1.59
N PHE A 99 7.10 -0.14 2.81
CA PHE A 99 7.86 0.62 3.80
C PHE A 99 9.27 0.97 3.29
N ARG A 100 10.03 0.00 2.76
CA ARG A 100 11.37 0.24 2.19
C ARG A 100 11.33 1.21 1.02
N LEU A 101 10.32 1.09 0.16
CA LEU A 101 10.18 1.94 -1.02
C LEU A 101 9.88 3.39 -0.65
N VAL A 102 8.95 3.63 0.28
CA VAL A 102 8.65 4.99 0.76
C VAL A 102 9.89 5.61 1.41
N ARG A 103 10.65 4.83 2.16
CA ARG A 103 11.94 5.26 2.70
C ARG A 103 12.91 5.65 1.58
N ALA A 104 13.11 4.80 0.57
CA ALA A 104 13.99 5.09 -0.57
C ALA A 104 13.58 6.37 -1.31
N VAL A 105 12.28 6.58 -1.52
CA VAL A 105 11.74 7.83 -2.10
C VAL A 105 12.09 9.04 -1.24
N CYS A 106 11.97 8.92 0.08
CA CYS A 106 12.31 10.01 1.01
C CYS A 106 13.81 10.29 1.09
N ASP A 107 14.65 9.25 1.06
CA ASP A 107 16.09 9.37 1.16
C ASP A 107 16.73 9.87 -0.16
N GLU A 108 16.25 9.42 -1.33
CA GLU A 108 16.89 9.69 -2.64
C GLU A 108 16.25 10.80 -3.46
N ALA A 109 14.99 11.12 -3.17
CA ALA A 109 14.19 12.06 -3.94
C ALA A 109 13.47 13.10 -3.06
N ASP A 110 13.90 13.27 -1.81
CA ASP A 110 13.33 14.24 -0.86
C ASP A 110 11.80 14.12 -0.74
N CYS A 111 11.35 12.88 -0.59
CA CYS A 111 9.94 12.51 -0.47
C CYS A 111 9.09 12.81 -1.73
N ASN A 112 9.73 13.07 -2.87
CA ASN A 112 9.06 13.23 -4.16
C ASN A 112 8.99 11.90 -4.94
N SER A 113 7.85 11.22 -4.82
CA SER A 113 7.55 9.95 -5.50
C SER A 113 7.67 10.04 -7.02
N ASN A 114 7.23 11.14 -7.63
CA ASN A 114 7.31 11.34 -9.09
C ASN A 114 8.76 11.38 -9.57
N THR A 115 9.65 12.07 -8.85
CA THR A 115 11.08 12.12 -9.16
C THR A 115 11.72 10.75 -9.04
N PHE A 116 11.40 10.00 -7.98
CA PHE A 116 11.89 8.65 -7.79
C PHE A 116 11.43 7.72 -8.93
N PHE A 117 10.12 7.60 -9.17
CA PHE A 117 9.58 6.71 -10.21
C PHE A 117 10.02 7.09 -11.63
N SER A 118 10.30 8.37 -11.88
CA SER A 118 10.85 8.82 -13.17
C SER A 118 12.25 8.26 -13.45
N ARG A 119 13.04 7.95 -12.41
CA ARG A 119 14.36 7.30 -12.52
C ARG A 119 14.23 5.79 -12.75
N HIS A 120 13.15 5.18 -12.27
CA HIS A 120 12.88 3.72 -12.36
C HIS A 120 11.77 3.35 -13.35
N ARG A 121 11.60 4.13 -14.42
CA ARG A 121 10.45 4.02 -15.35
C ARG A 121 10.28 2.63 -15.95
N ASP A 122 11.36 1.93 -16.28
CA ASP A 122 11.28 0.63 -16.94
C ASP A 122 10.76 -0.47 -15.99
N GLN A 123 11.24 -0.50 -14.75
CA GLN A 123 10.76 -1.41 -13.71
C GLN A 123 9.31 -1.12 -13.35
N ILE A 124 8.95 0.15 -13.22
CA ILE A 124 7.58 0.58 -12.94
C ILE A 124 6.62 0.21 -14.07
N ARG A 125 7.04 0.34 -15.33
CA ARG A 125 6.24 -0.11 -16.48
C ARG A 125 6.02 -1.62 -16.44
N LYS A 126 7.08 -2.40 -16.17
CA LYS A 126 6.96 -3.86 -16.00
C LYS A 126 5.99 -4.23 -14.89
N TRP A 127 6.05 -3.52 -13.76
CA TRP A 127 5.13 -3.70 -12.63
C TRP A 127 3.68 -3.48 -13.08
N GLN A 128 3.42 -2.35 -13.71
CA GLN A 128 2.08 -2.00 -14.19
C GLN A 128 1.54 -3.03 -15.20
N THR A 129 2.38 -3.49 -16.14
CA THR A 129 2.00 -4.56 -17.07
C THR A 129 1.62 -5.85 -16.33
N GLN A 130 2.44 -6.30 -15.39
CA GLN A 130 2.17 -7.53 -14.63
C GLN A 130 0.92 -7.41 -13.74
N CYS A 131 0.70 -6.25 -13.11
CA CYS A 131 -0.53 -5.99 -12.37
C CYS A 131 -1.77 -6.07 -13.25
N GLN A 132 -1.71 -5.51 -14.47
CA GLN A 132 -2.81 -5.59 -15.44
C GLN A 132 -3.09 -7.03 -15.87
N GLU A 133 -2.05 -7.84 -16.10
CA GLU A 133 -2.19 -9.26 -16.45
C GLU A 133 -2.88 -10.05 -15.32
N ILE A 134 -2.46 -9.84 -14.07
CA ILE A 134 -3.04 -10.49 -12.88
C ILE A 134 -4.49 -10.06 -12.66
N GLN A 135 -4.81 -8.78 -12.90
CA GLN A 135 -6.19 -8.28 -12.82
C GLN A 135 -7.08 -8.88 -13.91
N ALA A 136 -6.57 -9.00 -15.13
CA ALA A 136 -7.32 -9.57 -16.26
C ALA A 136 -7.56 -11.08 -16.09
N SER A 137 -6.62 -11.80 -15.47
CA SER A 137 -6.71 -13.23 -15.21
C SER A 137 -6.26 -13.54 -13.77
N PRO A 138 -7.19 -13.46 -12.79
CA PRO A 138 -6.87 -13.70 -11.38
C PRO A 138 -6.17 -15.05 -11.16
N PRO A 139 -5.00 -15.05 -10.51
CA PRO A 139 -4.17 -16.24 -10.40
C PRO A 139 -4.75 -17.24 -9.39
N VAL A 140 -4.55 -18.52 -9.66
CA VAL A 140 -4.98 -19.63 -8.79
C VAL A 140 -3.94 -20.02 -7.73
N ASN A 141 -2.78 -19.35 -7.73
CA ASN A 141 -1.66 -19.62 -6.83
C ASN A 141 -0.89 -18.32 -6.52
N LEU A 142 0.12 -18.43 -5.66
CA LEU A 142 0.89 -17.28 -5.15
C LEU A 142 2.09 -16.88 -6.03
N HIS A 143 2.42 -17.63 -7.10
CA HIS A 143 3.63 -17.40 -7.89
C HIS A 143 3.66 -16.03 -8.60
N PRO A 144 2.55 -15.50 -9.14
CA PRO A 144 2.58 -14.17 -9.74
C PRO A 144 2.89 -13.07 -8.72
N PHE A 145 2.49 -13.26 -7.46
CA PHE A 145 2.78 -12.31 -6.38
C PHE A 145 4.25 -12.36 -5.94
N THR A 146 4.92 -13.52 -6.00
CA THR A 146 6.37 -13.58 -5.74
C THR A 146 7.15 -12.80 -6.78
N VAL A 147 6.79 -12.94 -8.06
CA VAL A 147 7.44 -12.21 -9.17
C VAL A 147 7.23 -10.70 -9.04
N LEU A 148 6.01 -10.28 -8.70
CA LEU A 148 5.70 -8.88 -8.40
C LEU A 148 6.55 -8.34 -7.24
N ALA A 149 6.64 -9.09 -6.14
CA ALA A 149 7.42 -8.69 -4.96
C ALA A 149 8.90 -8.49 -5.32
N GLU A 150 9.51 -9.44 -6.04
CA GLU A 150 10.90 -9.34 -6.50
C GLU A 150 11.13 -8.12 -7.40
N LEU A 151 10.18 -7.81 -8.29
CA LEU A 151 10.28 -6.68 -9.21
C LEU A 151 10.31 -5.34 -8.45
N ILE A 152 9.42 -5.12 -7.47
CA ILE A 152 9.47 -3.88 -6.68
C ILE A 152 10.66 -3.86 -5.75
N GLU A 153 11.02 -5.00 -5.14
CA GLU A 153 12.15 -5.06 -4.23
C GLU A 153 13.46 -4.65 -4.92
N SER A 154 13.59 -4.92 -6.23
CA SER A 154 14.71 -4.43 -7.05
C SER A 154 14.82 -2.90 -7.16
N LEU A 155 13.79 -2.15 -6.78
CA LEU A 155 13.82 -0.67 -6.71
C LEU A 155 14.46 -0.15 -5.42
N THR A 156 14.56 -1.01 -4.41
CA THR A 156 15.01 -0.63 -3.05
C THR A 156 16.36 -1.22 -2.66
N ASN A 157 16.96 -2.01 -3.57
CA ASN A 157 18.25 -2.67 -3.40
C ASN A 157 19.39 -1.90 -4.08
#